data_AF-A0A178FGE6-F1
#
_entry.id   AF-A0A178FGE6-F1
#
_cell.length_a   1.000
_cell.length_b   1.000
_cell.length_c   1.000
_cell.angle_alpha   90.00
_cell.angle_beta   90.00
_cell.angle_gamma   90.00
#
_symmetry.space_group_name_H-M   'P 1'
#
loop_
_entity.id
_entity.type
_entity.pdbx_description
1 polymer ?
#
loop_
_entity_poly.entity_id
_entity_poly.type
_entity_poly.pdbx_seq_one_letter_code
_entity_poly.pdbx_strand_id
1 'polypeptide(L)'
;MSRASKVTLGVTSLVTAGIVYFVHWSQESERLAMHAGVERDMEQQRIKRERQADFEMQRRLEEEYKKIQTVSDSVPPLNIAGNKGANQQT
;
A
#
# COMPACT_ATOMS: atom_id res chain seq x y z
N MET A 1 -48.80 -22.47 19.46
CA MET A 1 -47.65 -22.27 18.54
C MET A 1 -47.29 -23.61 17.91
N SER A 2 -47.38 -23.71 16.57
CA SER A 2 -46.98 -24.91 15.81
C SER A 2 -45.49 -25.24 16.04
N ARG A 3 -45.14 -26.54 16.04
CA ARG A 3 -43.75 -27.01 16.19
C ARG A 3 -42.85 -26.46 15.08
N ALA A 4 -43.38 -26.32 13.86
CA ALA A 4 -42.66 -25.74 12.73
C ALA A 4 -42.22 -24.30 13.01
N SER A 5 -43.13 -23.46 13.52
CA SER A 5 -42.83 -22.05 13.83
C SER A 5 -41.76 -21.89 14.92
N LYS A 6 -41.74 -22.78 15.91
CA LYS A 6 -40.69 -22.78 16.96
C LYS A 6 -39.33 -23.17 16.40
N VAL A 7 -39.29 -24.15 15.49
CA VAL A 7 -38.05 -24.57 14.82
C VAL A 7 -37.51 -23.44 13.95
N THR A 8 -38.35 -22.81 13.13
CA THR A 8 -37.93 -21.68 12.28
C THR A 8 -37.35 -20.54 13.13
N LEU A 9 -38.03 -20.15 14.21
CA LEU A 9 -37.52 -19.10 15.10
C LEU A 9 -36.19 -19.49 15.73
N GLY A 10 -36.05 -20.73 16.23
CA GLY A 10 -34.81 -21.22 16.80
C GLY A 10 -33.65 -21.21 15.80
N VAL A 11 -33.87 -21.71 14.58
CA VAL A 11 -32.86 -21.75 13.52
C VAL A 11 -32.42 -20.33 13.14
N THR A 12 -33.36 -19.42 12.89
CA THR A 12 -33.02 -18.04 12.50
C THR A 12 -32.25 -17.34 13.62
N SER A 13 -32.64 -17.51 14.89
CA SER A 13 -31.90 -16.95 16.02
C SER A 13 -30.48 -17.50 16.13
N LEU A 14 -30.28 -18.80 15.91
CA LEU A 14 -28.96 -19.42 15.93
C LEU A 14 -28.07 -18.93 14.79
N VAL A 15 -28.62 -18.81 13.58
CA VAL A 15 -27.89 -18.26 12.43
C VAL A 15 -27.44 -16.83 12.70
N THR A 16 -28.35 -15.98 13.19
CA THR A 16 -28.02 -14.59 13.55
C THR A 16 -26.91 -14.53 14.59
N ALA A 17 -27.00 -15.32 15.67
CA ALA A 17 -25.96 -15.37 16.69
C ALA A 17 -24.61 -15.86 16.12
N GLY A 18 -24.65 -16.85 15.22
CA GLY A 18 -23.48 -17.38 14.53
C GLY A 18 -22.76 -16.33 13.67
N ILE A 19 -23.51 -15.51 12.92
CA ILE A 19 -22.94 -14.43 12.12
C ILE A 19 -22.25 -13.39 13.02
N VAL A 20 -22.92 -12.97 14.10
CA VAL A 20 -22.34 -11.99 15.05
C VAL A 20 -21.04 -12.52 15.65
N TYR A 21 -21.04 -13.79 16.08
CA TYR A 21 -19.85 -14.45 16.60
C TYR A 21 -18.71 -14.50 15.56
N PHE A 22 -19.02 -14.90 14.34
CA PHE A 22 -18.05 -14.99 13.24
C PHE A 22 -17.40 -13.64 12.95
N VAL A 23 -18.18 -12.56 12.91
CA VAL A 23 -17.65 -11.20 12.69
C VAL A 23 -16.71 -10.78 13.82
N HIS A 24 -17.04 -11.04 15.09
CA HIS A 24 -16.14 -10.72 16.21
C HIS A 24 -14.83 -11.48 16.13
N TRP A 25 -14.89 -12.76 15.75
CA TRP A 25 -13.69 -13.57 15.54
C TRP A 25 -12.85 -13.04 14.37
N SER A 26 -13.48 -12.66 13.25
CA SER A 26 -12.79 -12.07 12.08
C SER A 26 -12.11 -10.75 12.45
N GLN A 27 -12.80 -9.86 13.16
CA GLN A 27 -12.26 -8.57 13.61
C GLN A 27 -11.01 -8.75 14.49
N GLU A 28 -11.00 -9.74 15.40
CA GLU A 28 -9.83 -10.04 16.23
C GLU A 28 -8.66 -10.56 15.38
N SER A 29 -8.93 -11.39 14.38
CA SER A 29 -7.90 -11.89 13.45
C SER A 29 -7.27 -10.77 12.62
N GLU A 30 -8.08 -9.80 12.19
CA GLU A 30 -7.63 -8.62 11.46
C GLU A 30 -6.80 -7.68 12.34
N ARG A 31 -7.15 -7.56 13.62
CA ARG A 31 -6.39 -6.78 14.61
C ARG A 31 -4.97 -7.31 14.78
N LEU A 32 -4.81 -8.63 14.85
CA LEU A 32 -3.50 -9.27 14.92
C LEU A 32 -2.68 -9.04 13.64
N ALA A 33 -3.34 -9.06 12.47
CA ALA A 33 -2.68 -8.76 11.19
C ALA A 33 -2.19 -7.31 11.10
N MET A 34 -2.89 -6.35 11.71
CA MET A 34 -2.46 -4.94 11.73
C MET A 34 -1.15 -4.73 12.51
N HIS A 35 -0.89 -5.49 13.58
CA HIS A 35 0.40 -5.43 14.27
C HIS A 35 1.57 -5.88 13.38
N ALA A 36 1.36 -6.95 12.60
CA ALA A 36 2.35 -7.41 11.63
C ALA A 36 2.57 -6.39 10.48
N GLY A 37 1.53 -5.67 10.09
CA GLY A 37 1.63 -4.59 9.11
C GLY A 37 2.50 -3.42 9.58
N VAL A 38 2.32 -2.97 10.83
CA VAL A 38 3.09 -1.86 11.42
C VAL A 38 4.58 -2.22 11.56
N GLU A 39 4.88 -3.45 11.93
CA GLU A 39 6.26 -3.92 12.07
C GLU A 39 6.99 -3.92 10.72
N ARG A 40 6.31 -4.37 9.66
CA ARG A 40 6.82 -4.35 8.28
C ARG A 40 7.03 -2.92 7.73
N ASP A 41 6.19 -1.97 8.14
CA ASP A 41 6.35 -0.55 7.78
C ASP A 41 7.53 0.12 8.49
N MET A 42 7.85 -0.30 9.72
CA MET A 42 9.02 0.20 10.46
C MET A 42 10.34 -0.24 9.81
N GLU A 43 10.41 -1.48 9.30
CA GLU A 43 11.57 -1.97 8.56
C GLU A 43 11.76 -1.21 7.23
N GLN A 44 10.68 -0.98 6.50
CA GLN A 44 10.68 -0.19 5.25
C GLN A 44 11.19 1.24 5.47
N GLN A 45 10.85 1.87 6.60
CA GLN A 45 11.32 3.21 6.94
C GLN A 45 12.82 3.28 7.24
N ARG A 46 13.44 2.20 7.77
CA ARG A 46 14.90 2.15 7.98
C ARG A 46 15.63 2.10 6.64
N ILE A 47 15.19 1.22 5.74
CA ILE A 47 15.79 1.06 4.40
C ILE A 47 15.64 2.35 3.58
N LYS A 48 14.51 3.07 3.70
CA LYS A 48 14.33 4.36 3.02
C LYS A 48 15.32 5.43 3.52
N ARG A 49 15.62 5.46 4.82
CA ARG A 49 16.61 6.41 5.37
C ARG A 49 18.02 6.11 4.90
N GLU A 50 18.39 4.84 4.79
CA GLU A 50 19.69 4.43 4.24
C GLU A 50 19.81 4.88 2.77
N ARG A 51 18.80 4.62 1.95
CA ARG A 51 18.78 5.04 0.54
C ARG A 51 18.78 6.56 0.34
N GLN A 52 18.18 7.32 1.25
CA GLN A 52 18.22 8.78 1.24
C GLN A 52 19.62 9.31 1.55
N ALA A 53 20.31 8.73 2.54
CA ALA A 53 21.68 9.10 2.87
C ALA A 53 22.65 8.80 1.71
N ASP A 54 22.47 7.66 1.03
CA ASP A 54 23.27 7.30 -0.15
C ASP A 54 23.07 8.29 -1.30
N PHE A 55 21.82 8.75 -1.50
CA PHE A 55 21.50 9.74 -2.53
C PHE A 55 22.08 11.12 -2.22
N GLU A 56 22.01 11.56 -0.96
CA GLU A 56 22.61 12.83 -0.53
C GLU A 56 24.13 12.84 -0.67
N MET A 57 24.78 11.72 -0.36
CA MET A 57 26.24 11.58 -0.52
C MET A 57 26.64 11.67 -2.00
N GLN A 58 25.93 10.96 -2.88
CA GLN A 58 26.16 11.03 -4.33
C GLN A 58 25.96 12.45 -4.87
N ARG A 59 24.92 13.16 -4.41
CA ARG A 59 24.66 14.55 -4.80
C ARG A 59 25.79 15.49 -4.37
N ARG A 60 26.32 15.35 -3.15
CA ARG A 60 27.45 16.15 -2.69
C ARG A 60 28.71 15.89 -3.50
N LEU A 61 29.00 14.61 -3.79
CA LEU A 61 30.10 14.24 -4.67
C LEU A 61 29.94 14.87 -6.06
N GLU A 62 28.74 14.80 -6.65
CA GLU A 62 28.46 15.44 -7.95
C GLU A 62 28.67 16.96 -7.92
N GLU A 63 28.21 17.63 -6.86
CA GLU A 63 28.43 19.07 -6.66
C GLU A 63 29.92 19.43 -6.53
N GLU A 64 30.72 18.58 -5.87
CA GLU A 64 32.17 18.75 -5.78
C GLU A 64 32.87 18.55 -7.14
N TYR A 65 32.48 17.51 -7.90
CA TYR A 65 33.03 17.27 -9.25
C TYR A 65 32.64 18.38 -10.25
N LYS A 66 31.41 18.92 -10.16
CA LYS A 66 30.93 20.03 -11.01
C LYS A 66 31.64 21.36 -10.74
N LYS A 67 32.19 21.58 -9.55
CA LYS A 67 33.01 22.78 -9.26
C LYS A 67 34.34 22.78 -10.01
N ILE A 68 34.86 21.60 -10.34
CA ILE A 68 36.15 21.42 -11.01
C ILE A 68 35.95 21.26 -12.53
N GLN A 69 34.80 20.71 -12.96
CA GLN A 69 34.43 20.60 -14.38
C GLN A 69 33.03 21.17 -14.65
N THR A 70 32.97 22.27 -15.39
CA THR A 70 31.73 22.74 -16.02
C THR A 70 31.40 21.84 -17.21
N VAL A 71 30.71 20.73 -16.98
CA VAL A 71 30.16 19.90 -18.07
C VAL A 71 28.88 20.58 -18.56
N SER A 72 28.86 20.98 -19.83
CA SER A 72 27.63 21.45 -20.49
C SER A 72 26.63 20.29 -20.63
N ASP A 73 25.39 20.47 -20.15
CA ASP A 73 24.27 19.56 -20.40
C ASP A 73 23.97 19.53 -21.91
N SER A 74 24.60 18.61 -22.63
CA SER A 74 24.38 18.39 -24.08
C SER A 74 23.46 17.20 -24.36
N VAL A 75 22.64 16.79 -23.38
CA VAL A 75 21.59 15.80 -23.60
C VAL A 75 20.25 16.54 -23.65
N PRO A 76 19.70 16.84 -24.85
CA PRO A 76 18.37 17.40 -24.94
C PRO A 76 17.39 16.43 -24.27
N PRO A 77 16.45 16.93 -23.42
CA PRO A 77 15.46 16.06 -22.81
C PRO A 77 14.67 15.39 -23.92
N LEU A 78 14.77 14.06 -24.01
CA LEU A 78 13.89 13.26 -24.85
C LEU A 78 12.46 13.48 -24.35
N ASN A 79 11.75 14.37 -25.05
CA ASN A 79 10.31 14.54 -24.95
C ASN A 79 9.65 13.25 -25.45
N ILE A 80 9.55 12.25 -24.58
CA ILE A 80 8.62 11.15 -24.75
C ILE A 80 7.26 11.64 -24.26
N ALA A 81 6.66 12.55 -25.04
CA ALA A 81 5.23 12.78 -25.03
C ALA A 81 4.58 11.47 -25.48
N GLY A 82 4.30 10.61 -24.50
CA GLY A 82 3.49 9.42 -24.68
C GLY A 82 2.20 9.82 -25.37
N ASN A 83 2.02 9.27 -26.56
CA ASN A 83 0.80 9.20 -27.35
C ASN A 83 -0.45 9.04 -26.46
N LYS A 84 -1.05 10.16 -26.05
CA LYS A 84 -2.39 10.24 -25.47
C LYS A 84 -3.29 10.88 -26.51
N GLY A 85 -3.70 10.13 -27.53
CA GLY A 85 -4.55 10.71 -28.58
C GLY A 85 -5.25 9.76 -29.54
N ALA A 86 -5.20 8.43 -29.36
CA ALA A 86 -5.77 7.51 -30.35
C ALA A 86 -6.84 6.56 -29.79
N ASN A 87 -7.71 7.04 -28.88
CA ASN A 87 -8.90 6.25 -28.55
C ASN A 87 -10.10 7.09 -28.06
N GLN A 88 -10.52 8.06 -28.87
CA GLN A 88 -11.86 8.65 -28.79
C GLN A 88 -12.36 8.99 -30.21
N GLN A 89 -12.69 7.96 -30.99
CA GLN A 89 -13.74 8.01 -32.02
C GLN A 89 -13.83 6.66 -32.74
N THR A 90 -14.76 5.82 -32.28
CA THR A 90 -15.73 5.06 -33.10
C THR A 90 -16.79 4.52 -32.18
#